data_AF-A0A2A2IK40-F1
#
_entry.id   AF-A0A2A2IK40-F1
#
_cell.length_a   1.000
_cell.length_b   1.000
_cell.length_c   1.000
_cell.angle_alpha   90.00
_cell.angle_beta   90.00
_cell.angle_gamma   90.00
#
_symmetry.space_group_name_H-M   'P 1'
#
loop_
_entity.id
_entity.type
_entity.pdbx_description
1 polymer ?
#
loop_
_entity_poly.entity_id
_entity_poly.type
_entity_poly.pdbx_seq_one_letter_code
_entity_poly.pdbx_strand_id
1 'polypeptide(L)'
;MTVIRKCRSGTGGNTMANVDVSFAGFEALRRQIEGLNSPQEKQACMEECAESLAQVYLRKAIRHKFKTSGGAKEFEVTEKAYERIQAMEVGAKGFQKAKSRNHANAHAVKRIKKSRKSGKKQYLVLTASEHMRRSWGAESVKKQGSTYSVKVFNSASYASYVNDGHRQRPGRFVPAIGKRLVRSWVPGQHIAEEAERTVRKVSKRLLSQIILSYILRGLR
;
A
#
# COMPACT_ATOMS: atom_id res chain seq x y z
N MET A 1 28.72 34.79 21.70
CA MET A 1 29.92 34.84 22.58
C MET A 1 29.97 36.23 23.19
N THR A 2 29.90 36.37 24.51
CA THR A 2 29.92 37.67 25.19
C THR A 2 31.36 38.06 25.51
N VAL A 3 31.80 39.22 25.05
CA VAL A 3 33.13 39.77 25.30
C VAL A 3 32.97 41.11 26.01
N ILE A 4 33.48 41.21 27.24
CA ILE A 4 33.48 42.47 27.99
C ILE A 4 34.88 43.07 27.89
N ARG A 5 34.99 44.30 27.36
CA ARG A 5 36.25 45.03 27.26
C ARG A 5 36.20 46.29 28.12
N LYS A 6 37.18 46.46 29.01
CA LYS A 6 37.34 47.70 29.79
C LYS A 6 37.79 48.82 28.86
N CYS A 7 37.12 49.97 28.91
CA CYS A 7 37.51 51.11 28.07
C CYS A 7 38.88 51.63 28.51
N ARG A 8 39.84 51.71 27.57
CA ARG A 8 41.08 52.46 27.80
C ARG A 8 40.75 53.94 27.60
N SER A 9 40.93 54.71 28.66
CA SER A 9 40.71 56.15 28.72
C SER A 9 41.42 56.87 27.57
N GLY A 10 40.64 57.37 26.61
CA GLY A 10 41.19 58.04 25.44
C GLY A 10 40.16 58.34 24.37
N THR A 11 39.06 59.00 24.74
CA THR A 11 38.28 59.95 23.91
C THR A 11 36.98 60.32 24.63
N GLY A 12 36.94 61.51 25.24
CA GLY A 12 35.73 62.35 25.35
C GLY A 12 34.47 61.91 26.10
N GLY A 13 34.43 60.80 26.86
CA GLY A 13 33.23 60.43 27.62
C GLY A 13 33.45 59.47 28.80
N ASN A 14 32.61 59.57 29.84
CA ASN A 14 32.65 58.80 31.10
C ASN A 14 32.28 57.29 30.93
N THR A 15 32.67 56.64 29.85
CA THR A 15 32.30 55.24 29.58
C THR A 15 33.34 54.27 30.17
N MET A 16 32.93 53.45 31.13
CA MET A 16 33.82 52.59 31.93
C MET A 16 34.11 51.20 31.32
N ALA A 17 33.19 50.65 30.53
CA ALA A 17 33.34 49.36 29.84
C ALA A 17 32.36 49.23 28.67
N ASN A 18 32.73 48.42 27.68
CA ASN A 18 31.83 47.96 26.62
C ASN A 18 31.54 46.46 26.80
N VAL A 19 30.27 46.08 26.69
CA VAL A 19 29.80 44.70 26.72
C VAL A 19 29.35 44.34 25.31
N ASP A 20 30.16 43.57 24.59
CA ASP A 20 29.86 43.14 23.23
C ASP A 20 29.28 41.72 23.27
N VAL A 21 28.05 41.54 22.78
CA VAL A 21 27.42 40.21 22.67
C VAL A 21 27.29 39.83 21.20
N SER A 22 28.00 38.78 20.79
CA SER A 22 27.85 38.23 19.42
C SER A 22 26.66 37.28 19.33
N PHE A 23 25.70 37.61 18.46
CA PHE A 23 24.50 36.83 18.12
C PHE A 23 24.58 36.08 16.78
N ALA A 24 25.75 36.04 16.13
CA ALA A 24 25.89 35.42 14.81
C ALA A 24 25.38 33.97 14.73
N GLY A 25 25.62 33.17 15.79
CA GLY A 25 25.08 31.80 15.89
C GLY A 25 23.56 31.73 16.06
N PHE A 26 22.94 32.74 16.67
CA PHE A 26 21.49 32.83 16.82
C PHE A 26 20.80 33.18 15.49
N GLU A 27 21.40 34.06 14.69
CA GLU A 27 20.84 34.39 13.36
C GLU A 27 20.90 33.19 12.41
N ALA A 28 21.96 32.38 12.47
CA ALA A 28 22.07 31.14 11.70
C ALA A 28 20.94 30.16 12.08
N LEU A 29 20.71 29.95 13.37
CA LEU A 29 19.60 29.15 13.88
C LEU A 29 18.24 29.71 13.44
N ARG A 30 18.06 31.04 13.46
CA ARG A 30 16.83 31.68 13.03
C ARG A 30 16.51 31.40 11.56
N ARG A 31 17.53 31.49 10.68
CA ARG A 31 17.39 31.16 9.24
C ARG A 31 17.02 29.69 9.02
N GLN A 32 17.62 28.78 9.80
CA GLN A 32 17.27 27.35 9.77
C GLN A 32 15.80 27.10 10.17
N ILE A 33 15.32 27.76 11.23
CA ILE A 33 13.92 27.68 11.68
C ILE A 33 12.96 28.29 10.64
N GLU A 34 13.34 29.39 9.99
CA GLU A 34 12.55 29.99 8.89
C GLU A 34 12.45 29.03 7.70
N GLY A 35 13.54 28.34 7.34
CA GLY A 35 13.55 27.30 6.30
C GLY A 35 12.63 26.12 6.61
N LEU A 36 12.66 25.61 7.85
CA LEU A 36 11.69 24.63 8.37
C LEU A 36 10.26 25.14 8.29
N ASN A 37 10.04 26.45 8.42
CA ASN A 37 8.70 27.00 8.34
C ASN A 37 8.15 27.11 6.90
N SER A 38 8.95 26.77 5.89
CA SER A 38 8.51 26.83 4.49
C SER A 38 7.31 25.91 4.22
N PRO A 39 6.30 26.38 3.45
CA PRO A 39 5.09 25.59 3.19
C PRO A 39 5.36 24.26 2.48
N GLN A 40 6.37 24.22 1.61
CA GLN A 40 6.76 23.06 0.81
C GLN A 40 7.31 21.94 1.71
N GLU A 41 8.25 22.26 2.59
CA GLU A 41 8.85 21.32 3.55
C GLU A 41 7.81 20.77 4.53
N LYS A 42 6.92 21.63 5.04
CA LYS A 42 5.80 21.20 5.88
C LYS A 42 4.89 20.24 5.14
N GLN A 43 4.55 20.56 3.89
CA GLN A 43 3.69 19.72 3.08
C GLN A 43 4.33 18.36 2.81
N ALA A 44 5.61 18.32 2.44
CA ALA A 44 6.35 17.08 2.22
C ALA A 44 6.37 16.18 3.47
N CYS A 45 6.61 16.76 4.65
CA CYS A 45 6.57 16.02 5.91
C CYS A 45 5.17 15.41 6.19
N MET A 46 4.10 16.16 5.94
CA MET A 46 2.73 15.69 6.16
C MET A 46 2.32 14.61 5.14
N GLU A 47 2.76 14.74 3.89
CA GLU A 47 2.57 13.73 2.85
C GLU A 47 3.32 12.44 3.20
N GLU A 48 4.59 12.52 3.61
CA GLU A 48 5.39 11.37 4.06
C GLU A 48 4.72 10.64 5.23
N CYS A 49 4.13 11.38 6.17
CA CYS A 49 3.35 10.81 7.27
C CYS A 49 2.14 10.01 6.77
N ALA A 50 1.34 10.59 5.88
CA ALA A 50 0.14 9.97 5.34
C ALA A 50 0.46 8.72 4.51
N GLU A 51 1.47 8.80 3.63
CA GLU A 51 1.95 7.67 2.83
C GLU A 51 2.49 6.55 3.70
N SER A 52 3.28 6.87 4.72
CA SER A 52 3.88 5.87 5.61
C SER A 52 2.82 5.09 6.37
N LEU A 53 1.76 5.74 6.84
CA LEU A 53 0.62 5.06 7.47
C LEU A 53 -0.15 4.18 6.46
N ALA A 54 -0.36 4.67 5.25
CA ALA A 54 -0.99 3.89 4.18
C ALA A 54 -0.17 2.65 3.80
N GLN A 55 1.16 2.76 3.77
CA GLN A 55 2.04 1.61 3.54
C GLN A 55 1.96 0.57 4.67
N VAL A 56 1.85 1.02 5.93
CA VAL A 56 1.63 0.09 7.06
C VAL A 56 0.29 -0.65 6.91
N TYR A 57 -0.76 0.07 6.53
CA TYR A 57 -2.06 -0.53 6.22
C TYR A 57 -1.94 -1.59 5.13
N LEU A 58 -1.36 -1.23 3.97
CA LEU A 58 -1.17 -2.12 2.84
C LEU A 58 -0.34 -3.35 3.21
N ARG A 59 0.76 -3.18 3.94
CA ARG A 59 1.59 -4.31 4.39
C ARG A 59 0.77 -5.28 5.24
N LYS A 60 -0.08 -4.78 6.14
CA LYS A 60 -0.94 -5.64 6.96
C LYS A 60 -2.02 -6.33 6.14
N ALA A 61 -2.70 -5.58 5.28
CA ALA A 61 -3.74 -6.12 4.40
C ALA A 61 -3.20 -7.19 3.43
N ILE A 62 -2.04 -6.95 2.81
CA ILE A 62 -1.36 -7.89 1.88
C ILE A 62 -0.80 -9.11 2.59
N ARG A 63 -0.36 -8.97 3.85
CA ARG A 63 0.17 -10.09 4.66
C ARG A 63 -0.95 -10.93 5.27
N HIS A 64 -2.17 -10.41 5.37
CA HIS A 64 -3.30 -11.20 5.83
C HIS A 64 -3.36 -12.50 5.01
N LYS A 65 -3.49 -13.64 5.70
CA LYS A 65 -3.48 -14.95 5.06
C LYS A 65 -4.77 -15.08 4.27
N PHE A 66 -4.80 -14.58 3.03
CA PHE A 66 -5.89 -14.85 2.12
C PHE A 66 -5.98 -16.36 1.97
N LYS A 67 -6.98 -16.98 2.61
CA LYS A 67 -7.43 -18.33 2.25
C LYS A 67 -8.15 -18.25 0.90
N THR A 68 -7.55 -17.63 -0.11
CA THR A 68 -7.98 -17.77 -1.50
C THR A 68 -7.21 -18.95 -2.07
N SER A 69 -7.99 -19.91 -2.49
CA SER A 69 -7.55 -21.20 -2.99
C SER A 69 -6.70 -21.01 -4.25
N GLY A 70 -5.37 -21.04 -4.09
CA GLY A 70 -4.40 -21.34 -5.15
C GLY A 70 -4.06 -20.19 -6.11
N GLY A 71 -2.86 -20.29 -6.71
CA GLY A 71 -2.41 -19.45 -7.82
C GLY A 71 -3.32 -19.53 -9.06
N ALA A 72 -2.79 -19.17 -10.24
CA ALA A 72 -3.48 -19.36 -11.50
C ALA A 72 -4.06 -20.79 -11.58
N LYS A 73 -5.39 -20.89 -11.58
CA LYS A 73 -6.09 -22.16 -11.51
C LYS A 73 -6.56 -22.57 -12.90
N GLU A 74 -6.13 -23.75 -13.28
CA GLU A 74 -6.64 -24.47 -14.43
C GLU A 74 -8.00 -25.04 -14.07
N PHE A 75 -9.03 -24.69 -14.83
CA PHE A 75 -10.35 -25.31 -14.72
C PHE A 75 -10.83 -25.79 -16.09
N GLU A 76 -11.49 -26.96 -16.07
CA GLU A 76 -12.12 -27.53 -17.25
C GLU A 76 -13.52 -26.92 -17.41
N VAL A 77 -13.83 -26.48 -18.63
CA VAL A 77 -15.11 -25.86 -19.00
C VAL A 77 -15.82 -26.67 -20.07
N THR A 78 -17.12 -26.42 -20.23
CA THR A 78 -17.88 -26.94 -21.37
C THR A 78 -17.49 -26.21 -22.65
N GLU A 79 -17.67 -26.84 -23.81
CA GLU A 79 -17.37 -26.25 -25.12
C GLU A 79 -18.08 -24.89 -25.34
N LYS A 80 -19.40 -24.84 -25.07
CA LYS A 80 -20.19 -23.60 -25.13
C LYS A 80 -19.72 -22.50 -24.16
N ALA A 81 -19.08 -22.87 -23.05
CA ALA A 81 -18.49 -21.90 -22.13
C ALA A 81 -17.11 -21.43 -22.62
N TYR A 82 -16.32 -22.33 -23.22
CA TYR A 82 -15.01 -22.02 -23.80
C TYR A 82 -15.07 -20.99 -24.94
N GLU A 83 -16.10 -21.11 -25.79
CA GLU A 83 -16.33 -20.18 -26.91
C GLU A 83 -16.68 -18.77 -26.43
N ARG A 84 -17.50 -18.66 -25.38
CA ARG A 84 -17.92 -17.35 -24.81
C ARG A 84 -16.81 -16.61 -24.06
N ILE A 85 -15.77 -17.31 -23.62
CA ILE A 85 -14.67 -16.70 -22.86
C ILE A 85 -13.72 -15.97 -23.81
N GLN A 86 -13.61 -14.66 -23.65
CA GLN A 86 -12.63 -13.81 -24.32
C GLN A 86 -11.26 -13.93 -23.64
N ALA A 87 -10.55 -15.03 -23.94
CA ALA A 87 -9.20 -15.32 -23.46
C ALA A 87 -8.32 -15.74 -24.63
N MET A 88 -7.01 -15.47 -24.53
CA MET A 88 -6.05 -15.81 -25.59
C MET A 88 -5.90 -17.34 -25.69
N GLU A 89 -6.14 -17.90 -26.88
CA GLU A 89 -5.95 -19.33 -27.11
C GLU A 89 -4.46 -19.64 -27.31
N VAL A 90 -3.94 -20.58 -26.51
CA VAL A 90 -2.52 -20.92 -26.47
C VAL A 90 -2.28 -22.42 -26.58
N GLY A 91 -1.17 -22.79 -27.23
CA GLY A 91 -0.70 -24.18 -27.26
C GLY A 91 -0.17 -24.67 -25.91
N ALA A 92 0.16 -25.96 -25.81
CA ALA A 92 0.56 -26.59 -24.53
C ALA A 92 1.76 -25.93 -23.84
N LYS A 93 2.81 -25.55 -24.61
CA LYS A 93 3.98 -24.83 -24.08
C LYS A 93 3.61 -23.43 -23.58
N GLY A 94 2.75 -22.71 -24.31
CA GLY A 94 2.25 -21.40 -23.93
C GLY A 94 1.40 -21.45 -22.65
N PHE A 95 0.54 -22.47 -22.54
CA PHE A 95 -0.28 -22.72 -21.35
C PHE A 95 0.58 -23.04 -20.11
N GLN A 96 1.61 -23.89 -20.27
CA GLN A 96 2.53 -24.22 -19.16
C GLN A 96 3.38 -23.00 -18.74
N LYS A 97 3.81 -22.18 -19.70
CA LYS A 97 4.50 -20.91 -19.41
C LYS A 97 3.60 -19.93 -18.68
N ALA A 98 2.31 -19.85 -19.04
CA ALA A 98 1.33 -19.03 -18.33
C ALA A 98 1.11 -19.53 -16.89
N LYS A 99 1.16 -20.85 -16.67
CA LYS A 99 1.06 -21.48 -15.34
C LYS A 99 2.28 -21.24 -14.45
N SER A 100 3.48 -21.12 -15.03
CA SER A 100 4.74 -20.93 -14.29
C SER A 100 5.10 -19.45 -14.04
N ARG A 101 4.42 -18.51 -14.69
CA ARG A 101 4.71 -17.08 -14.59
C ARG A 101 4.11 -16.46 -13.32
N ASN A 102 4.97 -15.89 -12.47
CA ASN A 102 4.58 -14.98 -11.39
C ASN A 102 4.19 -13.60 -11.97
N HIS A 103 3.10 -13.52 -12.73
CA HIS A 103 2.72 -12.26 -13.37
C HIS A 103 1.59 -11.56 -12.62
N ALA A 104 1.85 -10.30 -12.28
CA ALA A 104 0.90 -9.35 -11.73
C ALA A 104 -0.17 -8.91 -12.75
N ASN A 105 0.04 -9.14 -14.06
CA ASN A 105 -0.80 -8.64 -15.18
C ASN A 105 -1.07 -9.68 -16.29
N ALA A 106 -1.08 -11.00 -16.01
CA ALA A 106 -1.33 -11.98 -17.08
C ALA A 106 -2.82 -12.01 -17.49
N HIS A 107 -3.09 -11.75 -18.77
CA HIS A 107 -4.40 -12.02 -19.37
C HIS A 107 -4.78 -13.50 -19.25
N ALA A 108 -6.08 -13.78 -19.13
CA ALA A 108 -6.58 -15.15 -19.14
C ALA A 108 -6.17 -15.84 -20.44
N VAL A 109 -5.71 -17.09 -20.34
CA VAL A 109 -5.36 -17.94 -21.49
C VAL A 109 -6.24 -19.19 -21.49
N LYS A 110 -6.56 -19.69 -22.68
CA LYS A 110 -7.38 -20.89 -22.87
C LYS A 110 -6.70 -21.88 -23.81
N ARG A 111 -7.01 -23.17 -23.67
CA ARG A 111 -6.39 -24.26 -24.43
C ARG A 111 -7.37 -25.42 -24.63
N ILE A 112 -7.34 -26.04 -25.80
CA ILE A 112 -7.94 -27.36 -26.04
C ILE A 112 -6.87 -28.45 -25.85
N LYS A 113 -7.19 -29.48 -25.07
CA LYS A 113 -6.34 -30.67 -24.84
C LYS A 113 -7.09 -31.92 -25.27
N LYS A 114 -6.47 -32.78 -26.08
CA LYS A 114 -7.02 -34.12 -26.39
C LYS A 114 -6.64 -35.11 -25.28
N SER A 115 -7.62 -35.79 -24.70
CA SER A 115 -7.37 -36.83 -23.70
C SER A 115 -6.77 -38.07 -24.37
N ARG A 116 -5.58 -38.49 -23.94
CA ARG A 116 -4.91 -39.70 -24.46
C ARG A 116 -5.70 -40.99 -24.18
N LYS A 117 -6.54 -41.02 -23.14
CA LYS A 117 -7.29 -42.22 -22.73
C LYS A 117 -8.67 -42.38 -23.40
N SER A 118 -9.32 -41.28 -23.81
CA SER A 118 -10.70 -41.35 -24.35
C SER A 118 -10.89 -40.69 -25.72
N GLY A 119 -9.86 -40.04 -26.27
CA GLY A 119 -9.97 -39.25 -27.51
C GLY A 119 -10.79 -37.97 -27.36
N LYS A 120 -11.50 -37.77 -26.25
CA LYS A 120 -12.36 -36.60 -26.00
C LYS A 120 -11.54 -35.31 -25.85
N LYS A 121 -12.07 -34.21 -26.39
CA LYS A 121 -11.53 -32.85 -26.23
C LYS A 121 -11.86 -32.32 -24.83
N GLN A 122 -10.85 -31.80 -24.15
CA GLN A 122 -10.96 -31.08 -22.88
C GLN A 122 -10.68 -29.61 -23.13
N TYR A 123 -11.56 -28.74 -22.64
CA TYR A 123 -11.46 -27.30 -22.79
C TYR A 123 -10.95 -26.71 -21.48
N LEU A 124 -9.72 -26.19 -21.48
CA LEU A 124 -9.02 -25.73 -20.28
C LEU A 124 -8.88 -24.21 -20.32
N VAL A 125 -9.19 -23.55 -19.21
CA VAL A 125 -9.00 -22.11 -19.04
C VAL A 125 -8.10 -21.87 -17.83
N LEU A 126 -7.15 -20.96 -18.00
CA LEU A 126 -6.28 -20.44 -16.96
C LEU A 126 -6.55 -18.94 -16.83
N THR A 127 -7.31 -18.56 -15.82
CA THR A 127 -7.50 -17.15 -15.48
C THR A 127 -6.45 -16.78 -14.44
N ALA A 128 -5.81 -15.62 -14.60
CA ALA A 128 -5.19 -14.95 -13.46
C ALA A 128 -6.33 -14.60 -12.52
N SER A 129 -6.60 -15.47 -11.54
CA SER A 129 -7.60 -15.19 -10.51
C SER A 129 -7.34 -13.78 -10.00
N GLU A 130 -8.38 -12.95 -9.84
CA GLU A 130 -8.27 -11.66 -9.15
C GLU A 130 -7.56 -11.90 -7.81
N HIS A 131 -6.26 -11.69 -7.80
CA HIS A 131 -5.44 -12.10 -6.69
C HIS A 131 -5.66 -11.03 -5.64
N MET A 132 -6.55 -11.28 -4.69
CA MET A 132 -6.89 -10.36 -3.60
C MET A 132 -5.66 -9.69 -2.98
N ARG A 133 -4.57 -10.45 -2.83
CA ARG A 133 -3.27 -9.97 -2.34
C ARG A 133 -2.61 -8.92 -3.23
N ARG A 134 -2.74 -9.06 -4.55
CA ARG A 134 -2.12 -8.19 -5.58
C ARG A 134 -3.04 -7.04 -6.02
N SER A 135 -4.34 -7.14 -5.73
CA SER A 135 -5.34 -6.13 -6.06
C SER A 135 -5.40 -4.96 -5.06
N TRP A 136 -4.59 -5.00 -3.99
CA TRP A 136 -4.45 -3.87 -3.06
C TRP A 136 -3.61 -2.76 -3.66
N GLY A 137 -4.09 -1.53 -3.56
CA GLY A 137 -3.40 -0.33 -4.01
C GLY A 137 -3.72 0.88 -3.12
N ALA A 138 -2.96 1.95 -3.31
CA ALA A 138 -3.22 3.25 -2.72
C ALA A 138 -3.14 4.32 -3.82
N GLU A 139 -4.04 5.29 -3.78
CA GLU A 139 -3.93 6.52 -4.57
C GLU A 139 -2.85 7.45 -3.99
N SER A 140 -2.48 8.50 -4.72
CA SER A 140 -1.62 9.56 -4.21
C SER A 140 -2.26 10.30 -3.03
N VAL A 141 -1.42 10.94 -2.23
CA VAL A 141 -1.90 11.77 -1.11
C VAL A 141 -2.75 12.92 -1.66
N LYS A 142 -3.93 13.11 -1.05
CA LYS A 142 -4.81 14.25 -1.31
C LYS A 142 -4.88 15.11 -0.06
N LYS A 143 -4.57 16.40 -0.23
CA LYS A 143 -4.74 17.43 0.79
C LYS A 143 -6.15 18.00 0.70
N GLN A 144 -6.89 17.96 1.81
CA GLN A 144 -8.21 18.57 1.97
C GLN A 144 -8.18 19.46 3.21
N GLY A 145 -8.01 20.76 3.01
CA GLY A 145 -7.80 21.72 4.10
C GLY A 145 -6.56 21.37 4.92
N SER A 146 -6.78 21.02 6.20
CA SER A 146 -5.74 20.59 7.14
C SER A 146 -5.47 19.08 7.13
N THR A 147 -6.24 18.30 6.37
CA THR A 147 -6.17 16.83 6.39
C THR A 147 -5.44 16.29 5.17
N TYR A 148 -4.50 15.38 5.40
CA TYR A 148 -3.82 14.61 4.35
C TYR A 148 -4.37 13.19 4.36
N SER A 149 -4.91 12.76 3.22
CA SER A 149 -5.61 11.47 3.10
C SER A 149 -5.04 10.64 1.95
N VAL A 150 -4.94 9.34 2.17
CA VAL A 150 -4.54 8.36 1.16
C VAL A 150 -5.66 7.36 1.04
N LYS A 151 -6.23 7.25 -0.17
CA LYS A 151 -7.28 6.26 -0.45
C LYS A 151 -6.65 4.92 -0.72
N VAL A 152 -6.83 3.98 0.21
CA VAL A 152 -6.45 2.57 0.05
C VAL A 152 -7.64 1.78 -0.48
N PHE A 153 -7.41 0.94 -1.48
CA PHE A 153 -8.47 0.16 -2.12
C PHE A 153 -8.02 -1.25 -2.48
N ASN A 154 -8.99 -2.12 -2.72
CA ASN A 154 -8.78 -3.41 -3.36
C ASN A 154 -9.65 -3.49 -4.61
N SER A 155 -9.04 -3.69 -5.78
CA SER A 155 -9.74 -3.73 -7.07
C SER A 155 -10.41 -5.08 -7.38
N ALA A 156 -10.20 -6.12 -6.56
CA ALA A 156 -10.85 -7.40 -6.77
C ALA A 156 -12.36 -7.29 -6.51
N SER A 157 -13.16 -7.79 -7.44
CA SER A 157 -14.64 -7.77 -7.36
C SER A 157 -15.18 -8.45 -6.11
N TYR A 158 -14.42 -9.41 -5.58
CA TYR A 158 -14.80 -10.20 -4.41
C TYR A 158 -14.24 -9.68 -3.08
N ALA A 159 -13.61 -8.50 -3.05
CA ALA A 159 -12.91 -7.98 -1.88
C ALA A 159 -13.83 -7.75 -0.67
N SER A 160 -14.96 -7.07 -0.88
CA SER A 160 -15.95 -6.81 0.18
C SER A 160 -16.49 -8.10 0.78
N TYR A 161 -16.87 -9.07 -0.05
CA TYR A 161 -17.38 -10.38 0.40
C TYR A 161 -16.36 -11.19 1.22
N VAL A 162 -15.06 -10.98 1.00
CA VAL A 162 -13.99 -11.58 1.81
C VAL A 162 -13.79 -10.81 3.10
N ASN A 163 -13.92 -9.48 3.10
CA ASN A 163 -13.77 -8.66 4.30
C ASN A 163 -14.93 -8.89 5.27
N ASP A 164 -16.17 -8.73 4.80
CA ASP A 164 -17.37 -8.63 5.62
C ASP A 164 -18.08 -9.98 5.78
N GLY A 165 -17.82 -10.92 4.87
CA GLY A 165 -18.53 -12.19 4.78
C GLY A 165 -19.75 -12.10 3.88
N HIS A 166 -20.39 -13.25 3.62
CA HIS A 166 -21.51 -13.31 2.68
C HIS A 166 -22.39 -14.56 2.80
N ARG A 167 -23.63 -14.44 2.33
CA ARG A 167 -24.58 -15.57 2.20
C ARG A 167 -24.24 -16.43 1.00
N GLN A 168 -24.41 -17.74 1.18
CA GLN A 168 -24.28 -18.76 0.16
C GLN A 168 -25.56 -19.58 0.07
N ARG A 169 -25.75 -20.27 -1.07
CA ARG A 169 -26.85 -21.21 -1.27
C ARG A 169 -26.31 -22.64 -1.09
N PRO A 170 -26.56 -23.31 0.05
CA PRO A 170 -26.13 -24.69 0.26
C PRO A 170 -26.61 -25.61 -0.86
N GLY A 171 -25.82 -26.62 -1.21
CA GLY A 171 -26.11 -27.56 -2.29
C GLY A 171 -25.74 -27.08 -3.69
N ARG A 172 -25.52 -25.76 -3.90
CA ARG A 172 -25.06 -25.22 -5.19
C ARG A 172 -23.66 -25.74 -5.52
N PHE A 173 -23.51 -26.35 -6.69
CA PHE A 173 -22.20 -26.71 -7.23
C PHE A 173 -21.50 -25.48 -7.81
N VAL A 174 -20.25 -25.26 -7.42
CA VAL A 174 -19.43 -24.15 -7.90
C VAL A 174 -18.26 -24.73 -8.72
N PRO A 175 -18.29 -24.60 -10.07
CA PRO A 175 -17.27 -25.17 -10.94
C PRO A 175 -15.85 -24.69 -10.62
N ALA A 176 -15.69 -23.41 -10.26
CA ALA A 176 -14.39 -22.81 -9.96
C ALA A 176 -13.64 -23.44 -8.77
N ILE A 177 -14.36 -24.10 -7.85
CA ILE A 177 -13.79 -24.82 -6.71
C ILE A 177 -14.01 -26.34 -6.79
N GLY A 178 -14.76 -26.81 -7.79
CA GLY A 178 -15.10 -28.23 -7.97
C GLY A 178 -15.88 -28.83 -6.80
N LYS A 179 -16.57 -28.01 -6.01
CA LYS A 179 -17.23 -28.42 -4.76
C LYS A 179 -18.64 -27.87 -4.68
N ARG A 180 -19.49 -28.54 -3.89
CA ARG A 180 -20.79 -28.03 -3.48
C ARG A 180 -20.65 -27.19 -2.22
N LEU A 181 -21.38 -26.08 -2.17
CA LEU A 181 -21.42 -25.22 -0.99
C LEU A 181 -22.18 -25.94 0.13
N VAL A 182 -21.64 -25.91 1.34
CA VAL A 182 -22.24 -26.59 2.51
C VAL A 182 -22.87 -25.59 3.46
N ARG A 183 -22.18 -24.48 3.73
CA ARG A 183 -22.64 -23.45 4.67
C ARG A 183 -23.51 -22.42 3.97
N SER A 184 -24.50 -21.90 4.68
CA SER A 184 -25.36 -20.80 4.21
C SER A 184 -24.74 -19.42 4.43
N TRP A 185 -23.74 -19.31 5.31
CA TRP A 185 -23.00 -18.09 5.59
C TRP A 185 -21.51 -18.38 5.69
N VAL A 186 -20.70 -17.51 5.09
CA VAL A 186 -19.24 -17.51 5.21
C VAL A 186 -18.85 -16.25 5.99
N PRO A 187 -18.20 -16.39 7.16
CA PRO A 187 -17.76 -15.23 7.94
C PRO A 187 -16.65 -14.47 7.19
N GLY A 188 -16.65 -13.15 7.40
CA GLY A 188 -15.61 -12.26 6.89
C GLY A 188 -14.24 -12.49 7.53
N GLN A 189 -13.20 -11.99 6.87
CA GLN A 189 -11.82 -12.01 7.37
C GLN A 189 -11.45 -10.74 8.13
N HIS A 190 -12.29 -9.69 8.10
CA HIS A 190 -12.08 -8.42 8.81
C HIS A 190 -10.69 -7.82 8.58
N ILE A 191 -10.24 -7.85 7.33
CA ILE A 191 -8.91 -7.45 6.90
C ILE A 191 -8.72 -5.94 7.13
N ALA A 192 -9.75 -5.16 6.79
CA ALA A 192 -9.73 -3.71 6.92
C ALA A 192 -9.60 -3.28 8.39
N GLU A 193 -10.38 -3.90 9.27
CA GLU A 193 -10.40 -3.64 10.70
C GLU A 193 -9.09 -4.07 11.37
N GLU A 194 -8.50 -5.18 10.93
CA GLU A 194 -7.20 -5.63 11.43
C GLU A 194 -6.06 -4.71 10.97
N ALA A 195 -6.10 -4.24 9.72
CA ALA A 195 -5.17 -3.26 9.17
C ALA A 195 -5.27 -1.92 9.89
N GLU A 196 -6.49 -1.42 10.08
CA GLU A 196 -6.75 -0.19 10.84
C GLU A 196 -6.21 -0.28 12.27
N ARG A 197 -6.51 -1.38 12.98
CA ARG A 197 -5.99 -1.61 14.34
C ARG A 197 -4.47 -1.60 14.38
N THR A 198 -3.82 -2.11 13.34
CA THR A 198 -2.35 -2.11 13.23
C THR A 198 -1.80 -0.70 13.01
N VAL A 199 -2.42 0.07 12.10
CA VAL A 199 -2.06 1.47 11.88
C VAL A 199 -2.20 2.28 13.16
N ARG A 200 -3.35 2.16 13.86
CA ARG A 200 -3.59 2.86 15.14
C ARG A 200 -2.53 2.56 16.21
N LYS A 201 -2.03 1.33 16.26
CA LYS A 201 -0.96 0.93 17.21
C LYS A 201 0.40 1.53 16.87
N VAL A 202 0.73 1.64 15.58
CA VAL A 202 2.05 2.08 15.11
C VAL A 202 2.11 3.59 14.88
N SER A 203 0.96 4.25 14.70
CA SER A 203 0.87 5.64 14.24
C SER A 203 1.71 6.62 15.05
N LYS A 204 1.52 6.67 16.38
CA LYS A 204 2.24 7.61 17.26
C LYS A 204 3.76 7.51 17.06
N ARG A 205 4.31 6.30 17.14
CA ARG A 205 5.76 6.06 16.99
C ARG A 205 6.26 6.48 15.61
N LEU A 206 5.54 6.10 14.56
CA LEU A 206 5.95 6.36 13.18
C LEU A 206 5.92 7.86 12.87
N LEU A 207 4.85 8.55 13.26
CA LEU A 207 4.70 9.99 13.08
C LEU A 207 5.80 10.75 13.83
N SER A 208 6.07 10.39 15.09
CA SER A 208 7.16 11.01 15.86
C SER A 208 8.52 10.82 15.18
N GLN A 209 8.80 9.64 14.62
CA GLN A 209 10.07 9.39 13.91
C GLN A 209 10.23 10.27 12.67
N ILE A 210 9.17 10.40 11.86
CA ILE A 210 9.18 11.23 10.65
C ILE A 210 9.33 12.71 11.02
N ILE A 211 8.53 13.19 11.98
CA ILE A 211 8.57 14.59 12.43
C ILE A 211 9.93 14.94 13.04
N LEU A 212 10.52 14.06 13.85
CA LEU A 212 11.86 14.29 14.41
C LEU A 212 12.93 14.32 13.32
N SER A 213 12.87 13.40 12.36
CA SER A 213 13.77 13.39 11.20
C SER A 213 13.68 14.70 10.42
N TYR A 214 12.45 15.18 10.19
CA TYR A 214 12.18 16.46 9.54
C TYR A 214 12.80 17.66 10.29
N ILE A 215 12.56 17.76 11.59
CA ILE A 215 13.14 18.84 12.42
C ILE A 215 14.67 18.79 12.39
N LEU A 216 15.26 17.61 12.55
CA LEU A 216 16.72 17.45 12.57
C LEU A 216 17.38 17.78 11.22
N ARG A 217 16.70 17.54 10.09
CA ARG A 217 17.22 17.92 8.77
C ARG A 217 17.30 19.42 8.59
N GLY A 218 16.31 20.18 9.07
CA GLY A 218 16.33 21.63 8.92
C GLY A 218 17.17 22.37 9.97
N LEU A 219 17.60 21.71 11.04
CA LEU A 219 18.55 22.25 12.03
C LEU A 219 20.03 21.96 11.70
N ARG A 220 20.30 21.25 10.60
CA ARG A 220 21.65 21.04 10.07
C ARG A 220 22.05 22.16 9.11
#